data_AF-L1LF83-F1
#
_entry.id   AF-L1LF83-F1
#
_cell.length_a   1.000
_cell.length_b   1.000
_cell.length_c   1.000
_cell.angle_alpha   90.00
_cell.angle_beta   90.00
_cell.angle_gamma   90.00
#
_symmetry.space_group_name_H-M   'P 1'
#
loop_
_entity.id
_entity.type
_entity.pdbx_description
1 polymer ?
#
loop_
_entity_poly.entity_id
_entity_poly.type
_entity_poly.pdbx_seq_one_letter_code
_entity_poly.pdbx_strand_id
1 'polypeptide(L)'
;MELDINDLYTFITVSVISSVCITIGVGGGILYVPILGYIFNDIAYGVYLSKLSVLISSSLGLLYHLFHDIFAKNDASEAGQTPPRIHILLAISIIPWCIIGSFFGVTIHFMAKKYLKILLTTFVSITATISVCKLVRRYMEKKAPETEPDEKCPSQSPSQENIIEEQEEPSVATIAAYDISEIHGDVQRIVGCFIIVGMLVVYYLSLNVPCKYFAAILRVVCILVGLFYSAKIRKSMEVKYVQQTVGACSQQIRKFFSNAIVRIIVKIMVAVLCGLLSGTIGIGAGIFLIPLLQFLLLPPLSVAATSNLLTLVMAVSSTLKFKTTIKYTYKMVIPTVSGSLIGSGASIFFIRSVVKDKFSDTFINMILFSVCTMSIILTWTL
;
A
#
# COMPACT_ATOMS: atom_id res chain seq x y z
N MET A 1 36.54 6.39 4.18
CA MET A 1 35.49 5.36 4.13
C MET A 1 35.59 4.73 2.76
N GLU A 2 36.19 3.55 2.66
CA GLU A 2 36.29 2.83 1.39
C GLU A 2 34.88 2.34 1.03
N LEU A 3 34.36 2.85 -0.10
CA LEU A 3 33.10 2.42 -0.70
C LEU A 3 33.36 1.14 -1.47
N ASP A 4 32.82 0.03 -0.98
CA ASP A 4 32.92 -1.24 -1.71
C ASP A 4 32.05 -1.17 -2.98
N ILE A 5 32.43 -1.92 -4.02
CA ILE A 5 31.66 -2.01 -5.28
C ILE A 5 30.20 -2.41 -5.00
N ASN A 6 29.96 -3.28 -4.02
CA ASN A 6 28.62 -3.70 -3.59
C ASN A 6 27.81 -2.56 -2.95
N ASP A 7 28.45 -1.61 -2.26
CA ASP A 7 27.79 -0.44 -1.66
C ASP A 7 27.30 0.49 -2.78
N LEU A 8 28.12 0.70 -3.82
CA LEU A 8 27.76 1.50 -4.99
C LEU A 8 26.62 0.85 -5.80
N TYR A 9 26.69 -0.46 -6.06
CA TYR A 9 25.57 -1.17 -6.70
C TYR A 9 24.29 -1.08 -5.88
N THR A 10 24.37 -1.31 -4.56
CA THR A 10 23.22 -1.17 -3.65
C THR A 10 22.59 0.23 -3.76
N PHE A 11 23.40 1.29 -3.71
CA PHE A 11 22.93 2.66 -3.85
C PHE A 11 22.19 2.91 -5.17
N ILE A 12 22.83 2.57 -6.30
CA ILE A 12 22.27 2.80 -7.64
C ILE A 12 20.97 2.02 -7.81
N THR A 13 20.97 0.73 -7.52
CA THR A 13 19.80 -0.12 -7.74
C THR A 13 18.64 0.25 -6.83
N VAL A 14 18.89 0.55 -5.55
CA VAL A 14 17.85 1.00 -4.63
C VAL A 14 17.26 2.35 -5.05
N SER A 15 18.08 3.28 -5.55
CA SER A 15 17.62 4.57 -6.08
C SER A 15 16.70 4.40 -7.30
N VAL A 16 17.10 3.58 -8.28
CA VAL A 16 16.28 3.28 -9.47
C VAL A 16 14.95 2.62 -9.06
N ILE A 17 14.98 1.62 -8.17
CA ILE A 17 13.76 0.95 -7.70
C ILE A 17 12.86 1.92 -6.93
N SER A 18 13.40 2.74 -6.02
CA SER A 18 12.62 3.76 -5.30
C SER A 18 11.92 4.73 -6.23
N SER A 19 12.62 5.16 -7.29
CA SER A 19 12.06 6.07 -8.29
C SER A 19 10.82 5.49 -8.98
N VAL A 20 10.87 4.21 -9.36
CA VAL A 20 9.75 3.49 -9.98
C VAL A 20 8.61 3.20 -9.00
N CYS A 21 8.93 2.85 -7.74
CA CYS A 21 7.95 2.36 -6.77
C CYS A 21 6.94 3.44 -6.34
N ILE A 22 7.39 4.69 -6.15
CA ILE A 22 6.51 5.79 -5.76
C ILE A 22 5.55 6.18 -6.91
N THR A 23 6.01 6.14 -8.16
CA THR A 23 5.15 6.32 -9.35
C THR A 23 4.03 5.27 -9.43
N ILE A 24 4.29 4.04 -8.97
CA ILE A 24 3.31 2.93 -8.94
C ILE A 24 2.41 3.02 -7.68
N GLY A 25 2.76 3.81 -6.67
CA GLY A 25 2.05 3.86 -5.38
C GLY A 25 2.14 2.56 -4.57
N VAL A 26 3.17 1.73 -4.81
CA VAL A 26 3.36 0.43 -4.16
C VAL A 26 4.69 0.41 -3.42
N GLY A 27 4.71 -0.15 -2.21
CA GLY A 27 5.88 -0.17 -1.31
C GLY A 27 7.12 -0.94 -1.79
N GLY A 28 7.21 -1.36 -3.05
CA GLY A 28 8.44 -1.77 -3.73
C GLY A 28 9.15 -3.07 -3.31
N GLY A 29 8.74 -3.71 -2.22
CA GLY A 29 9.48 -4.86 -1.67
C GLY A 29 9.59 -6.07 -2.60
N ILE A 30 8.67 -6.26 -3.55
CA ILE A 30 8.77 -7.29 -4.60
C ILE A 30 10.06 -7.14 -5.44
N LEU A 31 10.50 -5.91 -5.65
CA LEU A 31 11.64 -5.58 -6.50
C LEU A 31 12.92 -5.57 -5.67
N TYR A 32 12.89 -4.98 -4.47
CA TYR A 32 14.05 -4.92 -3.57
C TYR A 32 14.56 -6.30 -3.14
N VAL A 33 13.67 -7.23 -2.77
CA VAL A 33 14.06 -8.40 -1.99
C VAL A 33 14.96 -9.36 -2.77
N PRO A 34 14.65 -9.77 -4.02
CA PRO A 34 15.58 -10.58 -4.82
C PRO A 34 16.89 -9.89 -5.16
N ILE A 35 16.85 -8.60 -5.50
CA ILE A 35 18.04 -7.88 -5.96
C ILE A 35 19.02 -7.63 -4.79
N LEU A 36 18.51 -7.19 -3.64
CA LEU A 36 19.32 -7.03 -2.43
C LEU A 36 19.73 -8.38 -1.84
N GLY A 37 18.87 -9.41 -1.97
CA GLY A 37 19.23 -10.78 -1.64
C GLY A 37 20.43 -11.26 -2.44
N TYR A 38 20.48 -10.95 -3.75
CA TYR A 38 21.56 -11.33 -4.66
C TYR A 38 22.86 -10.61 -4.30
N ILE A 39 22.83 -9.28 -4.14
CA ILE A 39 24.02 -8.46 -3.82
C ILE A 39 24.70 -8.92 -2.51
N PHE A 40 23.92 -9.36 -1.51
CA PHE A 40 24.46 -9.78 -0.20
C PHE A 40 24.50 -11.30 0.01
N ASN A 41 24.16 -12.09 -1.02
CA ASN A 41 24.10 -13.56 -0.99
C ASN A 41 23.30 -14.18 0.19
N ASP A 42 22.34 -13.43 0.74
CA ASP A 42 21.39 -13.91 1.77
C ASP A 42 20.07 -13.13 1.66
N ILE A 43 18.99 -13.88 1.50
CA ILE A 43 17.62 -13.37 1.41
C ILE A 43 17.20 -12.67 2.70
N ALA A 44 17.77 -13.04 3.86
CA ALA A 44 17.49 -12.38 5.12
C ALA A 44 17.99 -10.92 5.14
N TYR A 45 19.17 -10.65 4.55
CA TYR A 45 19.62 -9.28 4.30
C TYR A 45 18.76 -8.59 3.24
N GLY A 46 18.40 -9.28 2.15
CA GLY A 46 17.51 -8.76 1.12
C GLY A 46 16.16 -8.27 1.66
N VAL A 47 15.51 -9.06 2.53
CA VAL A 47 14.26 -8.70 3.22
C VAL A 47 14.48 -7.55 4.20
N TYR A 48 15.54 -7.58 5.00
CA TYR A 48 15.83 -6.52 5.97
C TYR A 48 16.09 -5.15 5.30
N LEU A 49 16.97 -5.12 4.30
CA LEU A 49 17.31 -3.90 3.57
C LEU A 49 16.11 -3.39 2.75
N SER A 50 15.32 -4.30 2.16
CA SER A 50 14.02 -3.94 1.57
C SER A 50 13.13 -3.19 2.56
N LYS A 51 12.99 -3.67 3.81
CA LYS A 51 12.17 -2.98 4.83
C LYS A 51 12.69 -1.60 5.19
N LEU A 52 14.00 -1.38 5.17
CA LEU A 52 14.58 -0.05 5.32
C LEU A 52 14.20 0.86 4.14
N SER A 53 14.29 0.38 2.89
CA SER A 53 13.86 1.15 1.72
C SER A 53 12.36 1.46 1.71
N VAL A 54 11.51 0.49 2.05
CA VAL A 54 10.06 0.67 2.16
C VAL A 54 9.72 1.73 3.21
N LEU A 55 10.42 1.72 4.36
CA LEU A 55 10.25 2.69 5.44
C LEU A 55 10.54 4.12 4.95
N ILE A 56 11.68 4.35 4.28
CA ILE A 56 12.05 5.67 3.74
C ILE A 56 11.04 6.13 2.69
N SER A 57 10.74 5.29 1.69
CA SER A 57 9.82 5.63 0.59
C SER A 57 8.41 5.95 1.11
N SER A 58 7.89 5.15 2.05
CA SER A 58 6.56 5.38 2.66
C SER A 58 6.53 6.62 3.54
N SER A 59 7.66 6.98 4.17
CA SER A 59 7.80 8.20 4.97
C SER A 59 7.74 9.45 4.09
N LEU A 60 8.43 9.45 2.94
CA LEU A 60 8.36 10.54 1.96
C LEU A 60 6.97 10.65 1.32
N GLY A 61 6.34 9.52 0.97
CA GLY A 61 4.96 9.52 0.44
C GLY A 61 3.94 10.06 1.45
N LEU A 62 4.04 9.65 2.72
CA LEU A 62 3.19 10.19 3.79
C LEU A 62 3.42 11.70 4.01
N LEU A 63 4.68 12.14 4.01
CA LEU A 63 5.06 13.53 4.17
C LEU A 63 4.54 14.40 3.01
N TYR A 64 4.60 13.92 1.77
CA TYR A 64 4.01 14.57 0.60
C TYR A 64 2.50 14.77 0.74
N HIS A 65 1.77 13.72 1.14
CA HIS A 65 0.32 13.85 1.38
C HIS A 65 0.01 14.81 2.53
N LEU A 66 0.76 14.79 3.63
CA LEU A 66 0.56 15.70 4.76
C LEU A 66 0.83 17.17 4.40
N PHE A 67 1.94 17.45 3.71
CA PHE A 67 2.21 18.82 3.22
C PHE A 67 1.10 19.31 2.31
N HIS A 68 0.64 18.48 1.37
CA HIS A 68 -0.44 18.89 0.47
C HIS A 68 -1.78 19.06 1.19
N ASP A 69 -2.08 18.28 2.24
CA ASP A 69 -3.26 18.46 3.11
C ASP A 69 -3.20 19.82 3.84
N ILE A 70 -2.01 20.23 4.30
CA ILE A 70 -1.78 21.52 4.98
C ILE A 70 -1.86 22.70 4.01
N PHE A 71 -1.16 22.66 2.87
CA PHE A 71 -1.20 23.74 1.88
C PHE A 71 -2.61 23.93 1.31
N ALA A 72 -3.30 22.84 0.94
CA ALA A 72 -4.67 22.92 0.46
C ALA A 72 -5.65 23.47 1.52
N LYS A 73 -5.41 23.24 2.81
CA LYS A 73 -6.21 23.84 3.90
C LYS A 73 -6.00 25.35 4.03
N ASN A 74 -4.82 25.87 3.69
CA ASN A 74 -4.55 27.30 3.66
C ASN A 74 -5.25 27.97 2.46
N ASP A 75 -5.24 27.31 1.30
CA ASP A 75 -5.89 27.82 0.08
C ASP A 75 -7.43 27.71 0.14
N ALA A 76 -7.97 26.63 0.74
CA ALA A 76 -9.42 26.37 0.81
C ALA A 76 -10.18 27.17 1.87
N SER A 77 -9.54 28.17 2.52
CA SER A 77 -10.16 28.98 3.57
C SER A 77 -11.36 29.81 3.08
N GLU A 78 -11.51 30.00 1.76
CA GLU A 78 -12.66 30.68 1.12
C GLU A 78 -13.70 29.72 0.51
N ALA A 79 -13.41 28.42 0.36
CA ALA A 79 -14.24 27.51 -0.43
C ALA A 79 -14.27 26.06 0.10
N GLY A 80 -15.06 25.83 1.17
CA GLY A 80 -15.54 24.51 1.59
C GLY A 80 -14.49 23.54 2.15
N GLN A 81 -14.81 22.86 3.26
CA GLN A 81 -13.90 21.88 3.86
C GLN A 81 -13.63 20.70 2.92
N THR A 82 -12.45 20.67 2.28
CA THR A 82 -11.98 19.49 1.56
C THR A 82 -11.78 18.32 2.54
N PRO A 83 -12.30 17.12 2.26
CA PRO A 83 -12.18 15.99 3.17
C PRO A 83 -10.71 15.56 3.34
N PRO A 84 -10.28 15.20 4.57
CA PRO A 84 -8.87 14.91 4.85
C PRO A 84 -8.40 13.66 4.12
N ARG A 85 -7.20 13.73 3.52
CA ARG A 85 -6.65 12.63 2.69
C ARG A 85 -6.25 11.40 3.51
N ILE A 86 -5.94 11.54 4.80
CA ILE A 86 -5.47 10.43 5.64
C ILE A 86 -6.50 10.10 6.71
N HIS A 87 -7.14 8.93 6.59
CA HIS A 87 -8.15 8.47 7.53
C HIS A 87 -7.50 7.78 8.75
N ILE A 88 -6.96 8.61 9.65
CA ILE A 88 -6.16 8.18 10.81
C ILE A 88 -6.96 7.23 11.72
N LEU A 89 -8.24 7.50 12.01
CA LEU A 89 -9.02 6.62 12.89
C LEU A 89 -9.18 5.22 12.28
N LEU A 90 -9.45 5.12 10.98
CA LEU A 90 -9.47 3.85 10.27
C LEU A 90 -8.13 3.13 10.40
N ALA A 91 -7.03 3.85 10.20
CA ALA A 91 -5.68 3.30 10.32
C ALA A 91 -5.41 2.72 11.72
N ILE A 92 -5.79 3.40 12.81
CA ILE A 92 -5.63 2.89 14.20
C ILE A 92 -6.34 1.54 14.39
N SER A 93 -7.47 1.31 13.72
CA SER A 93 -8.18 0.02 13.81
C SER A 93 -7.55 -1.12 13.00
N ILE A 94 -6.55 -0.82 12.16
CA ILE A 94 -5.85 -1.76 11.26
C ILE A 94 -4.41 -2.01 11.75
N ILE A 95 -3.71 -0.95 12.17
CA ILE A 95 -2.31 -0.95 12.65
C ILE A 95 -1.94 -2.07 13.63
N PRO A 96 -2.66 -2.31 14.74
CA PRO A 96 -2.32 -3.38 15.69
C PRO A 96 -2.29 -4.78 15.05
N TRP A 97 -3.22 -5.05 14.13
CA TRP A 97 -3.29 -6.29 13.38
C TRP A 97 -2.15 -6.41 12.36
N CYS A 98 -1.75 -5.30 11.75
CA CYS A 98 -0.57 -5.21 10.90
C CYS A 98 0.75 -5.41 11.68
N ILE A 99 0.86 -4.89 12.91
CA ILE A 99 2.01 -5.07 13.80
C ILE A 99 2.11 -6.53 14.26
N ILE A 100 1.00 -7.14 14.71
CA ILE A 100 1.00 -8.54 15.16
C ILE A 100 1.30 -9.49 13.98
N GLY A 101 0.72 -9.21 12.80
CA GLY A 101 1.04 -9.92 11.57
C GLY A 101 2.53 -9.80 11.22
N SER A 102 3.10 -8.60 11.27
CA SER A 102 4.52 -8.35 11.00
C SER A 102 5.43 -9.12 11.96
N PHE A 103 5.10 -9.15 13.26
CA PHE A 103 5.84 -9.93 14.26
C PHE A 103 5.87 -11.42 13.92
N PHE A 104 4.71 -12.02 13.65
CA PHE A 104 4.64 -13.44 13.27
C PHE A 104 5.30 -13.68 11.91
N GLY A 105 5.17 -12.77 10.95
CA GLY A 105 5.78 -12.88 9.64
C GLY A 105 7.31 -12.93 9.69
N VAL A 106 7.95 -12.02 10.44
CA VAL A 106 9.41 -12.07 10.64
C VAL A 106 9.82 -13.31 11.45
N THR A 107 8.98 -13.80 12.36
CA THR A 107 9.26 -15.07 13.08
C THR A 107 9.22 -16.27 12.13
N ILE A 108 8.22 -16.34 11.24
CA ILE A 108 8.08 -17.37 10.20
C ILE A 108 9.24 -17.28 9.19
N HIS A 109 9.70 -16.09 8.83
CA HIS A 109 10.85 -15.88 7.93
C HIS A 109 12.09 -16.69 8.40
N PHE A 110 12.46 -16.59 9.68
CA PHE A 110 13.61 -17.33 10.22
C PHE A 110 13.34 -18.81 10.41
N MET A 111 12.09 -19.20 10.68
CA MET A 111 11.70 -20.61 10.83
C MET A 111 11.64 -21.35 9.48
N ALA A 112 11.27 -20.65 8.40
CA ALA A 112 10.97 -21.22 7.08
C ALA A 112 12.02 -20.87 6.00
N LYS A 113 13.28 -20.56 6.38
CA LYS A 113 14.35 -20.15 5.45
C LYS A 113 14.43 -20.99 4.17
N LYS A 114 14.31 -22.33 4.29
CA LYS A 114 14.39 -23.28 3.16
C LYS A 114 13.29 -23.07 2.10
N TYR A 115 12.10 -22.63 2.52
CA TYR A 115 10.95 -22.42 1.63
C TYR A 115 10.79 -20.97 1.18
N LEU A 116 11.57 -20.05 1.72
CA LEU A 116 11.44 -18.61 1.44
C LEU A 116 11.71 -18.25 -0.03
N LYS A 117 12.69 -18.91 -0.69
CA LYS A 117 12.93 -18.77 -2.13
C LYS A 117 11.68 -19.07 -2.95
N ILE A 118 11.06 -20.22 -2.67
CA ILE A 118 9.85 -20.71 -3.38
C ILE A 118 8.68 -19.76 -3.12
N LEU A 119 8.46 -19.35 -1.86
CA LEU A 119 7.37 -18.43 -1.52
C LEU A 119 7.53 -17.06 -2.21
N LEU A 120 8.76 -16.54 -2.25
CA LEU A 120 9.11 -15.29 -2.92
C LEU A 120 8.91 -15.38 -4.44
N THR A 121 9.43 -16.43 -5.11
CA THR A 121 9.27 -16.58 -6.56
C THR A 121 7.83 -16.82 -6.98
N THR A 122 7.06 -17.63 -6.23
CA THR A 122 5.61 -17.80 -6.46
C THR A 122 4.88 -16.45 -6.36
N PHE A 123 5.19 -15.63 -5.36
CA PHE A 123 4.52 -14.34 -5.18
C PHE A 123 4.89 -13.31 -6.27
N VAL A 124 6.17 -13.20 -6.62
CA VAL A 124 6.64 -12.34 -7.71
C VAL A 124 6.01 -12.78 -9.04
N SER A 125 5.95 -14.10 -9.30
CA SER A 125 5.32 -14.69 -10.47
C SER A 125 3.82 -14.35 -10.56
N ILE A 126 3.04 -14.56 -9.49
CA ILE A 126 1.61 -14.19 -9.45
C ILE A 126 1.42 -12.69 -9.76
N THR A 127 2.27 -11.83 -9.20
CA THR A 127 2.19 -10.38 -9.42
C THR A 127 2.53 -10.01 -10.87
N ALA A 128 3.53 -10.67 -11.46
CA ALA A 128 3.88 -10.51 -12.87
C ALA A 128 2.72 -10.98 -13.77
N THR A 129 2.11 -12.13 -13.50
CA THR A 129 0.94 -12.64 -14.24
C THR A 129 -0.23 -11.67 -14.16
N ILE A 130 -0.58 -11.13 -12.98
CA ILE A 130 -1.65 -10.12 -12.83
C ILE A 130 -1.35 -8.87 -13.65
N SER A 131 -0.09 -8.43 -13.68
CA SER A 131 0.34 -7.25 -14.46
C SER A 131 0.24 -7.50 -15.97
N VAL A 132 0.64 -8.69 -16.44
CA VAL A 132 0.45 -9.12 -17.83
C VAL A 132 -1.03 -9.21 -18.19
N CYS A 133 -1.87 -9.81 -17.35
CA CYS A 133 -3.32 -9.89 -17.60
C CYS A 133 -3.96 -8.49 -17.73
N LYS A 134 -3.56 -7.52 -16.90
CA LYS A 134 -4.02 -6.11 -17.01
C LYS A 134 -3.54 -5.46 -18.31
N LEU A 135 -2.28 -5.68 -18.70
CA LEU A 135 -1.71 -5.14 -19.93
C LEU A 135 -2.38 -5.72 -21.19
N VAL A 136 -2.56 -7.05 -21.23
CA VAL A 136 -3.24 -7.77 -22.33
C VAL A 136 -4.69 -7.33 -22.43
N ARG A 137 -5.43 -7.22 -21.31
CA ARG A 137 -6.80 -6.74 -21.31
C ARG A 137 -6.91 -5.34 -21.94
N ARG A 138 -6.05 -4.40 -21.56
CA ARG A 138 -6.02 -3.06 -22.15
C ARG A 138 -5.59 -3.03 -23.62
N TYR A 139 -4.71 -3.95 -24.04
CA TYR A 139 -4.36 -4.10 -25.46
C TYR A 139 -5.55 -4.63 -26.28
N MET A 140 -6.32 -5.58 -25.73
CA MET A 140 -7.56 -6.05 -26.34
C MET A 140 -8.65 -4.97 -26.36
N GLU A 141 -8.83 -4.20 -25.28
CA GLU A 141 -9.77 -3.07 -25.23
C GLU A 141 -9.41 -1.99 -26.28
N LYS A 142 -8.12 -1.77 -26.58
CA LYS A 142 -7.66 -0.89 -27.67
C LYS A 142 -7.74 -1.49 -29.08
N LYS A 143 -7.96 -2.81 -29.20
CA LYS A 143 -7.96 -3.56 -30.48
C LYS A 143 -9.33 -4.14 -30.81
N ALA A 144 -10.31 -4.03 -29.90
CA ALA A 144 -11.70 -4.29 -30.21
C ALA A 144 -12.11 -3.34 -31.35
N PRO A 145 -12.57 -3.87 -32.50
CA PRO A 145 -13.10 -3.00 -33.55
C PRO A 145 -14.31 -2.26 -33.00
N GLU A 146 -14.46 -1.00 -33.41
CA GLU A 146 -15.73 -0.28 -33.24
C GLU A 146 -16.80 -1.09 -33.96
N THR A 147 -17.72 -1.69 -33.22
CA THR A 147 -18.81 -2.46 -33.81
C THR A 147 -19.78 -1.47 -34.45
N GLU A 148 -19.91 -1.53 -35.77
CA GLU A 148 -20.82 -0.68 -36.53
C GLU A 148 -22.26 -0.83 -36.01
N PRO A 149 -23.06 0.25 -35.98
CA PRO A 149 -24.42 0.22 -35.43
C PRO A 149 -25.41 -0.37 -36.44
N ASP A 150 -25.92 -1.57 -36.16
CA ASP A 150 -26.99 -2.19 -36.95
C ASP A 150 -28.27 -1.33 -36.97
N GLU A 151 -28.76 -1.02 -38.17
CA GLU A 151 -29.89 -0.10 -38.39
C GLU A 151 -31.26 -0.65 -37.97
N LYS A 152 -32.04 0.19 -37.28
CA LYS A 152 -33.42 0.50 -37.71
C LYS A 152 -33.94 1.83 -37.11
N CYS A 153 -34.12 2.81 -38.00
CA CYS A 153 -34.75 4.13 -37.80
C CYS A 153 -36.29 4.05 -37.78
N PRO A 154 -37.08 5.16 -37.68
CA PRO A 154 -36.74 6.60 -37.60
C PRO A 154 -37.31 7.26 -36.30
N SER A 155 -37.19 8.55 -35.94
CA SER A 155 -36.82 9.85 -36.54
C SER A 155 -36.50 10.83 -35.36
N GLN A 156 -35.93 12.05 -35.47
CA GLN A 156 -35.62 12.96 -36.59
C GLN A 156 -34.49 13.96 -36.19
N SER A 157 -34.11 14.85 -37.12
CA SER A 157 -33.27 16.06 -36.93
C SER A 157 -33.82 17.17 -37.87
N PRO A 158 -33.42 18.49 -37.84
CA PRO A 158 -32.16 19.14 -37.42
C PRO A 158 -32.38 20.22 -36.31
N SER A 159 -31.43 21.05 -35.83
CA SER A 159 -30.24 21.67 -36.45
C SER A 159 -29.09 22.02 -35.47
N GLN A 160 -27.94 22.37 -36.04
CA GLN A 160 -26.64 22.64 -35.41
C GLN A 160 -26.63 23.91 -34.52
N GLU A 161 -25.80 23.94 -33.47
CA GLU A 161 -24.61 24.83 -33.39
C GLU A 161 -23.60 24.33 -32.32
N ASN A 162 -22.31 24.69 -32.45
CA ASN A 162 -21.22 24.13 -31.64
C ASN A 162 -20.93 24.96 -30.38
N ILE A 163 -20.82 24.32 -29.20
CA ILE A 163 -19.94 24.78 -28.10
C ILE A 163 -19.22 23.55 -27.51
N ILE A 164 -17.96 23.72 -27.14
CA ILE A 164 -17.08 22.68 -26.61
C ILE A 164 -17.39 22.45 -25.11
N GLU A 165 -17.82 21.25 -24.75
CA GLU A 165 -17.90 20.79 -23.35
C GLU A 165 -16.98 19.59 -23.11
N GLU A 166 -16.45 19.51 -21.89
CA GLU A 166 -15.52 18.47 -21.45
C GLU A 166 -16.24 17.10 -21.38
N GLN A 167 -15.80 16.12 -22.18
CA GLN A 167 -16.39 14.78 -22.13
C GLN A 167 -16.05 14.06 -20.81
N GLU A 168 -17.08 13.87 -19.99
CA GLU A 168 -17.07 12.99 -18.83
C GLU A 168 -16.63 11.56 -19.20
N GLU A 169 -15.67 10.99 -18.45
CA GLU A 169 -15.55 9.52 -18.40
C GLU A 169 -16.79 8.94 -17.70
N PRO A 170 -17.32 7.78 -18.16
CA PRO A 170 -18.66 7.33 -17.80
C PRO A 170 -18.82 7.11 -16.30
N SER A 171 -19.94 7.63 -15.78
CA SER A 171 -20.27 7.70 -14.36
C SER A 171 -20.20 6.34 -13.64
N VAL A 172 -19.09 6.12 -12.94
CA VAL A 172 -19.02 5.12 -11.87
C VAL A 172 -20.04 5.53 -10.81
N ALA A 173 -21.15 4.78 -10.74
CA ALA A 173 -22.31 5.11 -9.94
C ALA A 173 -21.94 5.67 -8.55
N THR A 174 -22.48 6.86 -8.24
CA THR A 174 -22.23 7.60 -7.01
C THR A 174 -22.82 6.89 -5.80
N ILE A 175 -22.17 5.80 -5.38
CA ILE A 175 -22.42 5.16 -4.09
C ILE A 175 -22.02 6.19 -3.03
N ALA A 176 -22.95 6.53 -2.13
CA ALA A 176 -22.71 7.50 -1.06
C ALA A 176 -21.37 7.21 -0.37
N ALA A 177 -20.44 8.17 -0.48
CA ALA A 177 -19.14 8.09 0.17
C ALA A 177 -19.35 7.83 1.66
N TYR A 178 -18.51 6.99 2.25
CA TYR A 178 -18.61 6.68 3.68
C TYR A 178 -18.52 8.00 4.45
N ASP A 179 -19.59 8.36 5.18
CA ASP A 179 -19.71 9.67 5.83
C ASP A 179 -18.89 9.69 7.12
N ILE A 180 -17.58 9.84 6.93
CA ILE A 180 -16.61 9.91 8.03
C ILE A 180 -16.46 11.35 8.55
N SER A 181 -17.24 12.31 8.06
CA SER A 181 -17.06 13.75 8.29
C SER A 181 -17.10 14.12 9.78
N GLU A 182 -18.12 13.65 10.51
CA GLU A 182 -18.27 13.85 11.96
C GLU A 182 -17.12 13.29 12.83
N ILE A 183 -16.28 12.44 12.26
CA ILE A 183 -15.26 11.65 12.98
C ILE A 183 -13.84 12.19 12.72
N HIS A 184 -13.72 13.25 11.91
CA HIS A 184 -12.43 13.80 11.44
C HIS A 184 -12.00 15.12 12.11
N GLY A 185 -12.54 15.45 13.29
CA GLY A 185 -12.07 16.60 14.06
C GLY A 185 -10.54 16.57 14.29
N ASP A 186 -9.87 17.71 14.10
CA ASP A 186 -8.39 17.81 14.13
C ASP A 186 -7.79 17.24 15.43
N VAL A 187 -8.48 17.37 16.57
CA VAL A 187 -8.11 16.76 17.86
C VAL A 187 -8.06 15.23 17.76
N GLN A 188 -9.02 14.57 17.11
CA GLN A 188 -9.04 13.12 16.94
C GLN A 188 -7.92 12.64 16.02
N ARG A 189 -7.53 13.44 15.02
CA ARG A 189 -6.36 13.19 14.15
C ARG A 189 -5.06 13.21 14.98
N ILE A 190 -4.87 14.24 15.80
CA ILE A 190 -3.69 14.41 16.67
C ILE A 190 -3.59 13.28 17.69
N VAL A 191 -4.65 13.03 18.46
CA VAL A 191 -4.74 11.91 19.42
C VAL A 191 -4.47 10.57 18.72
N GLY A 192 -4.97 10.42 17.49
CA GLY A 192 -4.72 9.26 16.66
C GLY A 192 -3.25 9.03 16.31
N CYS A 193 -2.53 10.08 15.90
CA CYS A 193 -1.09 10.01 15.67
C CYS A 193 -0.32 9.62 16.94
N PHE A 194 -0.66 10.20 18.10
CA PHE A 194 -0.04 9.82 19.38
C PHE A 194 -0.27 8.34 19.73
N ILE A 195 -1.46 7.80 19.47
CA ILE A 195 -1.74 6.38 19.68
C ILE A 195 -0.87 5.52 18.76
N ILE A 196 -0.77 5.85 17.46
CA ILE A 196 0.05 5.09 16.50
C ILE A 196 1.53 5.04 16.94
N VAL A 197 2.08 6.20 17.35
CA VAL A 197 3.44 6.28 17.88
C VAL A 197 3.57 5.48 19.18
N GLY A 198 2.62 5.61 20.11
CA GLY A 198 2.58 4.84 21.36
C GLY A 198 2.55 3.33 21.13
N MET A 199 1.80 2.84 20.13
CA MET A 199 1.77 1.42 19.77
C MET A 199 3.10 0.92 19.21
N LEU A 200 3.81 1.74 18.43
CA LEU A 200 5.17 1.42 17.96
C LEU A 200 6.17 1.41 19.13
N VAL A 201 6.04 2.31 20.11
CA VAL A 201 6.87 2.33 21.32
C VAL A 201 6.61 1.09 22.21
N VAL A 202 5.34 0.75 22.46
CA VAL A 202 4.97 -0.47 23.22
C VAL A 202 5.48 -1.73 22.50
N TYR A 203 5.39 -1.78 21.17
CA TYR A 203 5.96 -2.87 20.38
C TYR A 203 7.50 -2.91 20.45
N TYR A 204 8.18 -1.76 20.38
CA TYR A 204 9.64 -1.68 20.58
C TYR A 204 10.06 -2.20 21.96
N LEU A 205 9.35 -1.81 23.03
CA LEU A 205 9.59 -2.33 24.38
C LEU A 205 9.36 -3.84 24.43
N SER A 206 8.31 -4.36 23.77
CA SER A 206 8.06 -5.80 23.64
C SER A 206 9.19 -6.58 22.95
N LEU A 207 10.07 -5.93 22.19
CA LEU A 207 11.19 -6.60 21.51
C LEU A 207 12.48 -6.60 22.33
N ASN A 208 12.64 -5.65 23.26
CA ASN A 208 13.86 -5.47 24.04
C ASN A 208 13.78 -6.05 25.47
N VAL A 209 12.58 -6.37 25.98
CA VAL A 209 12.44 -7.00 27.31
C VAL A 209 12.85 -8.48 27.26
N PRO A 210 13.77 -8.95 28.14
CA PRO A 210 14.21 -10.35 28.15
C PRO A 210 13.14 -11.34 28.61
N CYS A 211 12.18 -10.91 29.44
CA CYS A 211 11.09 -11.76 29.91
C CYS A 211 10.04 -11.98 28.80
N LYS A 212 9.98 -13.22 28.27
CA LYS A 212 9.03 -13.64 27.23
C LYS A 212 7.57 -13.38 27.60
N TYR A 213 7.19 -13.56 28.87
CA TYR A 213 5.82 -13.32 29.36
C TYR A 213 5.46 -11.83 29.33
N PHE A 214 6.34 -10.95 29.81
CA PHE A 214 6.09 -9.50 29.77
C PHE A 214 6.03 -8.98 28.33
N ALA A 215 6.91 -9.50 27.46
CA ALA A 215 6.86 -9.22 26.02
C ALA A 215 5.55 -9.70 25.37
N ALA A 216 4.96 -10.81 25.83
CA ALA A 216 3.64 -11.24 25.36
C ALA A 216 2.53 -10.30 25.85
N ILE A 217 2.56 -9.88 27.12
CA ILE A 217 1.60 -8.92 27.70
C ILE A 217 1.59 -7.60 26.92
N LEU A 218 2.76 -7.02 26.61
CA LEU A 218 2.84 -5.78 25.82
C LEU A 218 2.23 -5.94 24.42
N ARG A 219 2.38 -7.10 23.78
CA ARG A 219 1.70 -7.40 22.49
C ARG A 219 0.19 -7.57 22.65
N VAL A 220 -0.28 -8.17 23.74
CA VAL A 220 -1.72 -8.25 24.06
C VAL A 220 -2.30 -6.85 24.28
N VAL A 221 -1.59 -5.93 24.93
CA VAL A 221 -2.02 -4.52 25.07
C VAL A 221 -2.24 -3.87 23.69
N CYS A 222 -1.33 -4.07 22.72
CA CYS A 222 -1.54 -3.59 21.35
C CYS A 222 -2.81 -4.18 20.71
N ILE A 223 -3.09 -5.48 20.89
CA ILE A 223 -4.29 -6.14 20.37
C ILE A 223 -5.56 -5.56 21.02
N LEU A 224 -5.56 -5.34 22.35
CA LEU A 224 -6.70 -4.78 23.08
C LEU A 224 -7.04 -3.36 22.62
N VAL A 225 -6.03 -2.51 22.40
CA VAL A 225 -6.22 -1.18 21.79
C VAL A 225 -6.82 -1.30 20.39
N GLY A 226 -6.36 -2.27 19.58
CA GLY A 226 -6.91 -2.53 18.25
C GLY A 226 -8.36 -3.01 18.23
N LEU A 227 -8.72 -3.88 19.18
CA LEU A 227 -10.10 -4.33 19.39
C LEU A 227 -10.98 -3.15 19.84
N PHE A 228 -10.52 -2.34 20.79
CA PHE A 228 -11.23 -1.15 21.26
C PHE A 228 -11.53 -0.17 20.13
N TYR A 229 -10.53 0.21 19.32
CA TYR A 229 -10.73 1.12 18.20
C TYR A 229 -11.55 0.49 17.06
N SER A 230 -11.44 -0.82 16.82
CA SER A 230 -12.32 -1.53 15.88
C SER A 230 -13.78 -1.54 16.33
N ALA A 231 -14.03 -1.70 17.64
CA ALA A 231 -15.37 -1.63 18.23
C ALA A 231 -15.91 -0.20 18.28
N LYS A 232 -15.07 0.81 18.55
CA LYS A 232 -15.45 2.24 18.50
C LYS A 232 -15.93 2.63 17.10
N ILE A 233 -15.17 2.25 16.06
CA ILE A 233 -15.53 2.50 14.67
C ILE A 233 -16.81 1.76 14.26
N ARG A 234 -17.12 0.59 14.83
CA ARG A 234 -18.37 -0.14 14.54
C ARG A 234 -19.63 0.72 14.72
N LYS A 235 -19.67 1.58 15.74
CA LYS A 235 -20.83 2.47 16.00
C LYS A 235 -20.99 3.60 15.00
N SER A 236 -19.93 3.92 14.24
CA SER A 236 -19.94 4.92 13.18
C SER A 236 -20.14 4.33 11.78
N MET A 237 -19.99 3.02 11.61
CA MET A 237 -20.03 2.34 10.31
C MET A 237 -21.46 1.95 9.88
N GLU A 238 -22.46 2.79 10.13
CA GLU A 238 -23.80 2.59 9.55
C GLU A 238 -23.81 3.05 8.09
N VAL A 239 -23.98 2.09 7.18
CA VAL A 239 -23.98 2.36 5.74
C VAL A 239 -25.36 2.85 5.31
N LYS A 240 -25.47 4.15 4.97
CA LYS A 240 -26.58 4.65 4.15
C LYS A 240 -26.47 4.06 2.75
N TYR A 241 -27.22 3.00 2.49
CA TYR A 241 -27.20 2.29 1.22
C TYR A 241 -27.93 3.06 0.12
N VAL A 242 -27.23 3.35 -0.98
CA VAL A 242 -27.88 3.64 -2.26
C VAL A 242 -28.23 2.31 -2.93
N GLN A 243 -29.52 2.14 -3.21
CA GLN A 243 -30.07 0.94 -3.83
C GLN A 243 -29.63 0.85 -5.30
N GLN A 244 -28.88 -0.18 -5.67
CA GLN A 244 -28.59 -0.48 -7.08
C GLN A 244 -28.90 -1.94 -7.38
N THR A 245 -29.59 -2.17 -8.50
CA THR A 245 -30.16 -3.44 -8.93
C THR A 245 -29.07 -4.41 -9.39
N VAL A 246 -28.76 -5.40 -8.56
CA VAL A 246 -27.84 -6.50 -8.91
C VAL A 246 -28.53 -7.83 -8.61
N GLY A 247 -28.35 -8.81 -9.50
CA GLY A 247 -29.13 -10.06 -9.53
C GLY A 247 -29.05 -10.91 -8.25
N ALA A 248 -30.08 -11.74 -8.04
CA ALA A 248 -30.38 -12.44 -6.78
C ALA A 248 -29.20 -13.17 -6.11
N CYS A 249 -28.38 -13.89 -6.89
CA CYS A 249 -27.21 -14.62 -6.36
C CYS A 249 -26.18 -13.67 -5.72
N SER A 250 -25.87 -12.54 -6.39
CA SER A 250 -24.97 -11.52 -5.84
C SER A 250 -25.58 -10.82 -4.62
N GLN A 251 -26.91 -10.69 -4.58
CA GLN A 251 -27.65 -10.01 -3.53
C GLN A 251 -27.54 -10.75 -2.19
N GLN A 252 -27.52 -12.09 -2.20
CA GLN A 252 -27.36 -12.92 -1.01
C GLN A 252 -25.95 -12.82 -0.41
N ILE A 253 -24.91 -12.86 -1.26
CA ILE A 253 -23.51 -12.61 -0.85
C ILE A 253 -23.37 -11.18 -0.30
N ARG A 254 -23.97 -10.18 -0.97
CA ARG A 254 -23.95 -8.77 -0.54
C ARG A 254 -24.65 -8.55 0.81
N LYS A 255 -25.73 -9.29 1.10
CA LYS A 255 -26.36 -9.31 2.44
C LYS A 255 -25.45 -9.92 3.52
N PHE A 256 -24.70 -10.98 3.21
CA PHE A 256 -23.74 -11.56 4.16
C PHE A 256 -22.62 -10.57 4.52
N PHE A 257 -22.00 -9.92 3.53
CA PHE A 257 -20.99 -8.88 3.74
C PHE A 257 -21.54 -7.54 4.26
N SER A 258 -22.87 -7.32 4.22
CA SER A 258 -23.51 -6.14 4.82
C SER A 258 -23.23 -6.07 6.33
N ASN A 259 -23.26 -7.22 7.00
CA ASN A 259 -23.09 -7.36 8.45
C ASN A 259 -21.80 -6.70 8.95
N ALA A 260 -21.93 -5.70 9.85
CA ALA A 260 -20.79 -4.97 10.40
C ALA A 260 -19.74 -5.89 11.06
N ILE A 261 -20.18 -6.99 11.69
CA ILE A 261 -19.30 -8.01 12.28
C ILE A 261 -18.44 -8.70 11.21
N VAL A 262 -19.03 -9.10 10.08
CA VAL A 262 -18.31 -9.74 8.96
C VAL A 262 -17.26 -8.78 8.39
N ARG A 263 -17.59 -7.50 8.19
CA ARG A 263 -16.61 -6.50 7.71
C ARG A 263 -15.44 -6.32 8.68
N ILE A 264 -15.69 -6.30 9.99
CA ILE A 264 -14.63 -6.20 11.00
C ILE A 264 -13.74 -7.44 10.96
N ILE A 265 -14.31 -8.65 10.89
CA ILE A 265 -13.55 -9.91 10.77
C ILE A 265 -12.68 -9.90 9.51
N VAL A 266 -13.26 -9.58 8.35
CA VAL A 266 -12.53 -9.50 7.06
C VAL A 266 -11.38 -8.47 7.15
N LYS A 267 -11.65 -7.28 7.68
CA LYS A 267 -10.62 -6.24 7.88
C LYS A 267 -9.48 -6.74 8.77
N ILE A 268 -9.79 -7.42 9.88
CA ILE A 268 -8.79 -7.99 10.79
C ILE A 268 -7.98 -9.08 10.10
N MET A 269 -8.64 -10.04 9.43
CA MET A 269 -7.96 -11.13 8.72
C MET A 269 -7.02 -10.60 7.64
N VAL A 270 -7.49 -9.67 6.79
CA VAL A 270 -6.64 -9.06 5.77
C VAL A 270 -5.50 -8.25 6.40
N ALA A 271 -5.74 -7.49 7.48
CA ALA A 271 -4.67 -6.75 8.15
C ALA A 271 -3.58 -7.67 8.76
N VAL A 272 -3.97 -8.78 9.39
CA VAL A 272 -3.01 -9.78 9.91
C VAL A 272 -2.24 -10.44 8.75
N LEU A 273 -2.92 -10.83 7.67
CA LEU A 273 -2.28 -11.43 6.49
C LEU A 273 -1.33 -10.45 5.78
N CYS A 274 -1.73 -9.19 5.62
CA CYS A 274 -0.89 -8.09 5.13
C CYS A 274 0.38 -7.93 5.98
N GLY A 275 0.23 -7.87 7.31
CA GLY A 275 1.35 -7.82 8.23
C GLY A 275 2.26 -9.05 8.08
N LEU A 276 1.67 -10.25 8.02
CA LEU A 276 2.41 -11.51 7.91
C LEU A 276 3.22 -11.57 6.62
N LEU A 277 2.60 -11.31 5.46
CA LEU A 277 3.27 -11.26 4.15
C LEU A 277 4.31 -10.15 4.06
N SER A 278 4.06 -9.01 4.72
CA SER A 278 5.05 -7.95 4.88
C SER A 278 6.27 -8.49 5.64
N GLY A 279 6.08 -9.10 6.81
CA GLY A 279 7.16 -9.60 7.66
C GLY A 279 7.91 -10.81 7.08
N THR A 280 7.24 -11.73 6.39
CA THR A 280 7.87 -12.93 5.80
C THR A 280 8.72 -12.58 4.57
N ILE A 281 8.09 -11.96 3.56
CA ILE A 281 8.66 -11.85 2.21
C ILE A 281 9.32 -10.47 1.97
N GLY A 282 9.06 -9.47 2.80
CA GLY A 282 9.62 -8.10 2.62
C GLY A 282 8.77 -7.16 1.78
N ILE A 283 7.78 -7.68 1.07
CA ILE A 283 7.04 -7.05 -0.04
C ILE A 283 6.45 -5.65 0.20
N GLY A 284 6.02 -5.34 1.43
CA GLY A 284 5.34 -4.08 1.75
C GLY A 284 3.88 -4.15 1.30
N ALA A 285 2.96 -4.23 2.26
CA ALA A 285 1.62 -4.78 1.99
C ALA A 285 0.64 -3.86 1.23
N GLY A 286 1.09 -2.73 0.68
CA GLY A 286 0.24 -1.78 -0.06
C GLY A 286 -0.61 -2.43 -1.16
N ILE A 287 -0.08 -3.45 -1.84
CA ILE A 287 -0.77 -4.22 -2.90
C ILE A 287 -2.10 -4.83 -2.43
N PHE A 288 -2.16 -5.30 -1.18
CA PHE A 288 -3.39 -5.85 -0.58
C PHE A 288 -4.20 -4.80 0.17
N LEU A 289 -3.53 -3.77 0.66
CA LEU A 289 -4.15 -2.72 1.45
C LEU A 289 -4.96 -1.74 0.59
N ILE A 290 -4.50 -1.45 -0.63
CA ILE A 290 -5.23 -0.60 -1.58
C ILE A 290 -6.60 -1.22 -1.92
N PRO A 291 -6.71 -2.50 -2.34
CA PRO A 291 -8.00 -3.19 -2.49
C PRO A 291 -8.85 -3.23 -1.21
N LEU A 292 -8.24 -3.44 -0.03
CA LEU A 292 -8.98 -3.44 1.25
C LEU A 292 -9.60 -2.07 1.53
N LEU A 293 -8.86 -0.98 1.32
CA LEU A 293 -9.32 0.37 1.56
C LEU A 293 -10.35 0.81 0.49
N GLN A 294 -10.21 0.37 -0.75
CA GLN A 294 -11.23 0.52 -1.80
C GLN A 294 -12.52 -0.25 -1.46
N PHE A 295 -12.41 -1.47 -0.92
CA PHE A 295 -13.57 -2.24 -0.42
C PHE A 295 -14.27 -1.56 0.77
N LEU A 296 -13.57 -0.68 1.49
CA LEU A 296 -14.13 0.18 2.54
C LEU A 296 -14.70 1.51 1.99
N LEU A 297 -14.84 1.65 0.66
CA LEU A 297 -15.41 2.80 -0.04
C LEU A 297 -14.67 4.12 0.20
N LEU A 298 -13.35 4.07 0.42
CA LEU A 298 -12.52 5.28 0.47
C LEU A 298 -12.23 5.77 -0.96
N PRO A 299 -12.21 7.10 -1.20
CA PRO A 299 -11.81 7.66 -2.48
C PRO A 299 -10.33 7.35 -2.78
N PRO A 300 -9.92 7.20 -4.06
CA PRO A 300 -8.62 6.65 -4.44
C PRO A 300 -7.43 7.46 -3.89
N LEU A 301 -7.56 8.78 -3.80
CA LEU A 301 -6.54 9.66 -3.21
C LEU A 301 -6.33 9.38 -1.72
N SER A 302 -7.41 9.15 -0.97
CA SER A 302 -7.34 8.85 0.46
C SER A 302 -6.95 7.39 0.75
N VAL A 303 -7.27 6.47 -0.17
CA VAL A 303 -6.74 5.10 -0.17
C VAL A 303 -5.22 5.13 -0.23
N ALA A 304 -4.64 5.85 -1.19
CA ALA A 304 -3.19 5.94 -1.37
C ALA A 304 -2.50 6.47 -0.09
N ALA A 305 -2.95 7.62 0.42
CA ALA A 305 -2.37 8.26 1.59
C ALA A 305 -2.51 7.41 2.88
N THR A 306 -3.67 6.77 3.09
CA THR A 306 -3.90 5.86 4.22
C THR A 306 -3.07 4.57 4.09
N SER A 307 -2.87 4.06 2.87
CA SER A 307 -2.05 2.87 2.62
C SER A 307 -0.55 3.12 2.87
N ASN A 308 -0.06 4.34 2.59
CA ASN A 308 1.32 4.75 2.90
C ASN A 308 1.58 4.78 4.41
N LEU A 309 0.67 5.36 5.21
CA LEU A 309 0.75 5.34 6.68
C LEU A 309 0.83 3.91 7.24
N LEU A 310 -0.04 3.02 6.76
CA LEU A 310 -0.08 1.64 7.22
C LEU A 310 1.16 0.84 6.77
N THR A 311 1.67 1.08 5.56
CA THR A 311 2.88 0.45 5.02
C THR A 311 4.12 0.90 5.79
N LEU A 312 4.21 2.19 6.15
CA LEU A 312 5.24 2.73 7.04
C LEU A 312 5.26 2.00 8.39
N VAL A 313 4.09 1.87 9.04
CA VAL A 313 4.00 1.19 10.35
C VAL A 313 4.41 -0.27 10.27
N MET A 314 4.01 -0.99 9.21
CA MET A 314 4.47 -2.36 8.94
C MET A 314 5.97 -2.47 8.68
N ALA A 315 6.55 -1.49 7.96
CA ALA A 315 7.98 -1.44 7.68
C ALA A 315 8.76 -1.22 8.98
N VAL A 316 8.36 -0.25 9.81
CA VAL A 316 8.95 0.00 11.14
C VAL A 316 8.87 -1.26 12.02
N SER A 317 7.69 -1.88 12.17
CA SER A 317 7.54 -3.06 13.03
C SER A 317 8.32 -4.28 12.55
N SER A 318 8.48 -4.43 11.22
CA SER A 318 9.31 -5.48 10.63
C SER A 318 10.80 -5.22 10.85
N THR A 319 11.28 -4.02 10.51
CA THR A 319 12.69 -3.60 10.67
C THR A 319 13.14 -3.71 12.12
N LEU A 320 12.32 -3.29 13.09
CA LEU A 320 12.61 -3.44 14.51
C LEU A 320 12.76 -4.92 14.92
N LYS A 321 11.91 -5.82 14.41
CA LYS A 321 12.03 -7.25 14.72
C LYS A 321 13.27 -7.88 14.06
N PHE A 322 13.52 -7.58 12.79
CA PHE A 322 14.74 -8.03 12.09
C PHE A 322 16.02 -7.56 12.79
N LYS A 323 16.06 -6.32 13.29
CA LYS A 323 17.18 -5.78 14.09
C LYS A 323 17.53 -6.62 15.32
N THR A 324 16.56 -7.33 15.92
CA THR A 324 16.81 -8.25 17.06
C THR A 324 17.40 -9.61 16.66
N THR A 325 17.47 -9.93 15.37
CA THR A 325 17.79 -11.28 14.88
C THR A 325 18.94 -11.30 13.87
N ILE A 326 19.15 -10.21 13.12
CA ILE A 326 20.25 -10.05 12.16
C ILE A 326 21.26 -9.04 12.70
N LYS A 327 22.55 -9.38 12.62
CA LYS A 327 23.66 -8.42 12.78
C LYS A 327 23.79 -7.62 11.49
N TYR A 328 23.60 -6.31 11.54
CA TYR A 328 23.73 -5.43 10.37
C TYR A 328 24.98 -4.56 10.49
N THR A 329 25.60 -4.24 9.36
CA THR A 329 26.76 -3.35 9.27
C THR A 329 26.34 -2.02 8.64
N TYR A 330 26.88 -0.89 9.11
CA TYR A 330 26.56 0.43 8.58
C TYR A 330 26.79 0.55 7.06
N LYS A 331 27.81 -0.14 6.51
CA LYS A 331 28.07 -0.27 5.07
C LYS A 331 26.85 -0.72 4.27
N MET A 332 26.03 -1.64 4.80
CA MET A 332 24.84 -2.15 4.09
C MET A 332 23.65 -1.17 4.18
N VAL A 333 23.51 -0.50 5.33
CA VAL A 333 22.36 0.35 5.65
C VAL A 333 22.47 1.72 5.00
N ILE A 334 23.65 2.34 5.00
CA ILE A 334 23.84 3.71 4.47
C ILE A 334 23.47 3.82 2.98
N PRO A 335 24.00 2.99 2.06
CA PRO A 335 23.66 3.04 0.64
C PRO A 335 22.18 2.73 0.37
N THR A 336 21.61 1.79 1.13
CA THR A 336 20.18 1.46 1.07
C THR A 336 19.33 2.67 1.43
N VAL A 337 19.64 3.36 2.54
CA VAL A 337 18.85 4.51 3.01
C VAL A 337 19.05 5.73 2.10
N SER A 338 20.29 6.07 1.72
CA SER A 338 20.57 7.23 0.87
C SER A 338 20.06 7.05 -0.56
N GLY A 339 20.23 5.86 -1.14
CA GLY A 339 19.64 5.49 -2.43
C GLY A 339 18.12 5.59 -2.38
N SER A 340 17.49 5.09 -1.30
CA SER A 340 16.04 5.16 -1.17
C SER A 340 15.53 6.60 -1.08
N LEU A 341 16.25 7.45 -0.33
CA LEU A 341 15.90 8.86 -0.15
C LEU A 341 15.98 9.64 -1.47
N ILE A 342 17.08 9.47 -2.21
CA ILE A 342 17.32 10.18 -3.49
C ILE A 342 16.35 9.69 -4.56
N GLY A 343 16.20 8.37 -4.75
CA GLY A 343 15.26 7.81 -5.72
C GLY A 343 13.82 8.20 -5.43
N SER A 344 13.42 8.19 -4.16
CA SER A 344 12.07 8.58 -3.74
C SER A 344 11.81 10.08 -3.95
N GLY A 345 12.77 10.94 -3.59
CA GLY A 345 12.66 12.39 -3.81
C GLY A 345 12.59 12.76 -5.29
N ALA A 346 13.42 12.12 -6.13
CA ALA A 346 13.40 12.30 -7.58
C ALA A 346 12.06 11.89 -8.19
N SER A 347 11.46 10.78 -7.73
CA SER A 347 10.14 10.32 -8.18
C SER A 347 9.04 11.38 -7.98
N ILE A 348 8.96 11.96 -6.77
CA ILE A 348 7.94 12.96 -6.42
C ILE A 348 8.04 14.20 -7.31
N PHE A 349 9.25 14.59 -7.69
CA PHE A 349 9.48 15.68 -8.66
C PHE A 349 9.09 15.26 -10.09
N PHE A 350 9.55 14.09 -10.54
CA PHE A 350 9.33 13.58 -11.90
C PHE A 350 7.85 13.31 -12.22
N ILE A 351 7.07 12.85 -11.23
CA ILE A 351 5.62 12.63 -11.35
C ILE A 351 4.88 13.90 -11.80
N ARG A 352 5.30 15.08 -11.35
CA ARG A 352 4.69 16.36 -11.75
C ARG A 352 4.95 16.74 -13.21
N SER A 353 6.02 16.21 -13.81
CA SER A 353 6.44 16.56 -15.18
C SER A 353 5.96 15.56 -16.24
N VAL A 354 5.80 14.28 -15.90
CA VAL A 354 5.64 13.21 -16.91
C VAL A 354 4.28 12.50 -16.88
N VAL A 355 3.50 12.60 -15.80
CA VAL A 355 2.20 11.92 -15.66
C VAL A 355 1.03 12.78 -16.15
N LYS A 356 1.22 13.50 -17.27
CA LYS A 356 0.13 14.22 -17.97
C LYS A 356 -0.41 13.47 -19.20
N ASP A 357 0.36 12.55 -19.77
CA ASP A 357 -0.01 11.83 -20.99
C ASP A 357 -0.48 10.39 -20.75
N LYS A 358 -1.46 9.96 -21.56
CA LYS A 358 -1.97 8.56 -21.65
C LYS A 358 -0.89 7.51 -21.96
N PHE A 359 0.34 7.94 -22.28
CA PHE A 359 1.49 7.07 -22.54
C PHE A 359 2.11 6.48 -21.25
N SER A 360 2.02 7.21 -20.14
CA SER A 360 2.68 6.87 -18.86
C SER A 360 2.27 5.49 -18.30
N ASP A 361 0.97 5.19 -18.28
CA ASP A 361 0.42 3.92 -17.79
C ASP A 361 1.00 2.68 -18.48
N THR A 362 1.24 2.74 -19.79
CA THR A 362 1.78 1.58 -20.54
C THR A 362 3.27 1.40 -20.24
N PHE A 363 4.01 2.50 -20.18
CA PHE A 363 5.43 2.52 -19.84
C PHE A 363 5.69 2.00 -18.41
N ILE A 364 4.88 2.41 -17.43
CA ILE A 364 4.96 1.94 -16.04
C ILE A 364 4.76 0.41 -15.95
N ASN A 365 3.73 -0.13 -16.61
CA ASN A 365 3.47 -1.58 -16.60
C ASN A 365 4.58 -2.38 -17.31
N MET A 366 5.17 -1.83 -18.38
CA MET A 366 6.30 -2.45 -19.08
C MET A 366 7.57 -2.49 -18.22
N ILE A 367 7.90 -1.40 -17.52
CA ILE A 367 9.00 -1.36 -16.56
C ILE A 367 8.75 -2.37 -15.44
N LEU A 368 7.55 -2.39 -14.86
CA LEU A 368 7.20 -3.31 -13.79
C LEU A 368 7.36 -4.78 -14.22
N PHE A 369 6.92 -5.13 -15.44
CA PHE A 369 7.12 -6.47 -15.98
C PHE A 369 8.62 -6.81 -16.13
N SER A 370 9.42 -5.91 -16.71
CA SER A 370 10.86 -6.09 -16.86
C SER A 370 11.59 -6.30 -15.54
N VAL A 371 11.32 -5.47 -14.52
CA VAL A 371 11.96 -5.63 -13.21
C VAL A 371 11.46 -6.90 -12.51
N CYS A 372 10.18 -7.28 -12.67
CA CYS A 372 9.67 -8.55 -12.13
C CYS A 372 10.33 -9.78 -12.77
N THR A 373 10.56 -9.81 -14.09
CA THR A 373 11.24 -10.96 -14.74
C THR A 373 12.70 -11.05 -14.31
N MET A 374 13.43 -9.93 -14.24
CA MET A 374 14.79 -9.89 -13.70
C MET A 374 14.86 -10.34 -12.24
N SER A 375 13.88 -9.91 -11.43
CA SER A 375 13.74 -10.30 -10.02
C SER A 375 13.53 -11.81 -9.84
N ILE A 376 12.75 -12.46 -10.72
CA ILE A 376 12.60 -13.93 -10.74
C ILE A 376 13.94 -14.61 -11.08
N ILE A 377 14.62 -14.17 -12.15
CA ILE A 377 15.91 -14.74 -12.58
C ILE A 377 16.92 -14.68 -11.43
N LEU A 378 17.09 -13.50 -10.82
CA LEU A 378 18.02 -13.28 -9.71
C LEU A 378 17.72 -14.13 -8.47
N THR A 379 16.45 -14.47 -8.22
CA THR A 379 16.07 -15.33 -7.08
C THR A 379 16.50 -16.79 -7.29
N TRP A 380 16.64 -17.25 -8.54
CA TRP A 380 17.05 -18.62 -8.87
C TRP A 380 18.56 -18.75 -9.14
N THR A 381 19.29 -17.65 -9.32
CA THR A 381 20.78 -17.63 -9.32
C THR A 381 21.38 -17.60 -7.91
N LEU A 382 20.57 -17.26 -6.90
CA LEU A 382 20.87 -17.38 -5.46
C LEU A 382 20.74 -18.82 -4.96
#